data_AF-A0A7C2YCN4-F1
#
_entry.id   AF-A0A7C2YCN4-F1
#
_cell.length_a   1.000
_cell.length_b   1.000
_cell.length_c   1.000
_cell.angle_alpha   90.00
_cell.angle_beta   90.00
_cell.angle_gamma   90.00
#
_symmetry.space_group_name_H-M   'P 1'
#
loop_
_entity.id
_entity.type
_entity.pdbx_description
1 polymer ?
#
loop_
_entity_poly.entity_id
_entity_poly.type
_entity_poly.pdbx_seq_one_letter_code
_entity_poly.pdbx_strand_id
1 'polypeptide(L)' 'MTNKPAKRKIDAAGLAVAPGFIDFYSHSDEELLLGAEAQSKIRQGVTTEIIGQDGGSVAPF' A
#
# COMPACT_ATOMS: atom_id res chain seq x y z
N MET A 1 24.65 6.07 23.83
CA MET A 1 23.75 6.15 22.65
C MET A 1 23.26 7.58 22.54
N THR A 2 23.72 8.34 21.54
CA THR A 2 23.33 9.75 21.38
C THR A 2 22.07 9.84 20.52
N ASN A 3 21.00 10.40 21.08
CA ASN A 3 19.72 10.57 20.38
C ASN A 3 19.85 11.69 19.32
N LYS A 4 19.72 11.35 18.03
CA LYS A 4 19.74 12.34 16.95
C LYS A 4 18.34 12.94 16.78
N PRO A 5 18.21 14.27 16.62
CA PRO A 5 16.91 14.87 16.34
C PRO A 5 16.36 14.39 14.98
N ALA A 6 15.07 14.06 14.94
CA ALA A 6 14.38 13.65 13.72
C ALA A 6 14.23 14.84 12.75
N LYS A 7 14.37 14.59 11.44
CA LYS A 7 14.15 15.59 10.39
C LYS A 7 12.70 16.07 10.29
N ARG A 8 11.75 15.21 10.64
CA ARG A 8 10.31 15.49 10.63
C ARG A 8 9.64 14.76 11.79
N LYS A 9 8.74 15.45 12.49
CA LYS A 9 7.86 14.90 13.53
C LYS A 9 6.42 15.18 13.11
N ILE A 10 5.55 14.18 13.24
CA ILE A 10 4.13 14.28 12.90
C ILE A 10 3.37 13.98 14.19
N ASP A 11 2.43 14.85 14.54
CA ASP A 11 1.53 14.62 15.67
C ASP A 11 0.35 13.75 15.21
N ALA A 12 0.15 12.63 15.89
CA ALA A 12 -0.93 11.68 15.64
C ALA A 12 -1.83 11.50 16.88
N ALA A 13 -1.84 12.47 17.80
CA ALA A 13 -2.68 12.42 18.99
C ALA A 13 -4.16 12.21 18.63
N GLY A 14 -4.80 11.25 19.31
CA GLY A 14 -6.21 10.89 19.04
C GLY A 14 -6.44 10.05 17.78
N LEU A 15 -5.37 9.66 17.07
CA LEU A 15 -5.43 8.78 15.90
C LEU A 15 -4.73 7.44 16.18
N ALA A 16 -5.02 6.44 15.34
CA ALA A 16 -4.30 5.18 15.35
C ALA A 16 -3.12 5.21 14.37
N VAL A 17 -1.98 4.65 14.78
CA VAL A 17 -0.85 4.36 13.91
C VAL A 17 -0.73 2.84 13.81
N ALA A 18 -0.87 2.32 12.59
CA ALA A 18 -0.80 0.89 12.29
C ALA A 18 0.20 0.65 11.16
N PRO A 19 0.68 -0.59 10.98
CA PRO A 19 1.25 -1.01 9.71
C PRO A 19 0.25 -0.75 8.58
N GLY A 20 0.76 -0.51 7.37
CA GLY A 20 -0.10 -0.45 6.21
C GLY A 20 -0.82 -1.77 5.96
N PHE A 21 -2.04 -1.70 5.45
CA PHE A 21 -2.86 -2.88 5.20
C PHE A 21 -2.34 -3.65 3.99
N ILE A 22 -2.45 -4.97 4.06
CA ILE A 22 -2.13 -5.89 2.97
C ILE A 22 -3.45 -6.34 2.37
N ASP A 23 -3.70 -5.97 1.12
CA ASP A 23 -4.81 -6.50 0.35
C ASP A 23 -4.37 -7.79 -0.33
N PHE A 24 -4.81 -8.92 0.21
CA PHE A 24 -4.39 -10.23 -0.27
C PHE A 24 -5.19 -10.72 -1.48
N TYR A 25 -6.20 -9.96 -1.92
CA TYR A 25 -7.07 -10.37 -3.03
C TYR A 25 -7.43 -9.15 -3.88
N SER A 26 -6.64 -8.91 -4.93
CA SER A 26 -6.84 -7.79 -5.83
C SER A 26 -6.76 -8.21 -7.29
N HIS A 27 -7.43 -7.42 -8.13
CA HIS A 27 -7.39 -7.50 -9.60
C HIS A 27 -6.91 -6.16 -10.20
N SER A 28 -6.13 -5.39 -9.44
CA SER A 28 -5.56 -4.10 -9.88
C SER A 28 -4.35 -4.26 -10.81
N ASP A 29 -3.95 -5.50 -11.12
CA ASP A 29 -2.79 -5.89 -11.93
C ASP A 29 -2.57 -5.01 -13.16
N GLU A 30 -3.57 -4.95 -14.03
CA GLU A 30 -3.51 -4.28 -15.32
C GLU A 30 -3.51 -2.76 -15.14
N GLU A 31 -4.40 -2.24 -14.29
CA GLU A 31 -4.51 -0.81 -14.04
C GLU A 31 -3.20 -0.23 -13.47
N LEU A 32 -2.57 -0.92 -12.52
CA LEU A 32 -1.30 -0.49 -11.94
C LEU A 32 -0.18 -0.48 -12.98
N LEU A 33 -0.12 -1.48 -13.87
CA LEU A 33 0.87 -1.50 -14.95
C LEU A 33 0.64 -0.39 -15.98
N LEU A 34 -0.61 -0.02 -16.22
CA LEU A 34 -0.98 1.07 -17.13
C LEU A 34 -0.79 2.47 -16.52
N GLY A 35 -0.26 2.56 -15.30
CA GLY A 35 0.10 3.81 -14.65
C GLY A 35 -0.97 4.37 -13.71
N ALA A 36 -1.94 3.56 -13.27
CA ALA A 36 -2.85 3.98 -12.21
C ALA A 36 -2.11 4.19 -10.88
N GLU A 37 -2.51 5.23 -10.14
CA GLU A 37 -1.88 5.60 -8.86
C GLU A 37 -2.40 4.83 -7.63
N ALA A 38 -3.18 3.75 -7.82
CA ALA A 38 -3.77 2.97 -6.73
C ALA A 38 -4.63 3.79 -5.72
N GLN A 39 -5.23 4.91 -6.15
CA GLN A 39 -5.92 5.85 -5.25
C GLN A 39 -7.04 5.21 -4.43
N SER A 40 -7.75 4.22 -5.00
CA SER A 40 -8.79 3.46 -4.29
C SER A 40 -8.22 2.69 -3.10
N LYS A 41 -7.02 2.12 -3.23
CA LYS A 41 -6.33 1.30 -2.22
C LYS A 41 -5.61 2.16 -1.18
N ILE A 42 -4.86 3.17 -1.63
CA ILE A 42 -4.10 4.08 -0.75
C ILE A 42 -5.03 4.79 0.25
N ARG A 43 -6.19 5.27 -0.21
CA ARG A 43 -7.15 5.98 0.65
C ARG A 43 -7.80 5.10 1.71
N GLN A 44 -7.72 3.78 1.57
CA GLN A 44 -8.18 2.81 2.56
C GLN A 44 -7.05 2.37 3.51
N GLY A 45 -5.82 2.82 3.29
CA GLY A 45 -4.65 2.44 4.08
C GLY A 45 -3.90 1.21 3.58
N VAL A 46 -4.23 0.70 2.38
CA VAL A 46 -3.49 -0.41 1.75
C VAL A 46 -2.12 0.09 1.29
N THR A 47 -1.07 -0.67 1.64
CA THR A 47 0.31 -0.40 1.21
C THR A 47 0.91 -1.52 0.37
N THR A 48 0.27 -2.69 0.36
CA THR A 48 0.74 -3.86 -0.38
C THR A 48 -0.45 -4.62 -0.95
N GLU A 49 -0.37 -5.03 -2.20
CA GLU A 49 -1.36 -5.88 -2.86
C GLU A 49 -0.74 -7.21 -3.30
N ILE A 50 -1.51 -8.30 -3.19
CA ILE A 50 -1.20 -9.60 -3.79
C ILE A 50 -2.11 -9.75 -5.02
N ILE A 51 -1.48 -9.71 -6.19
CA ILE A 51 -2.13 -9.68 -7.50
C ILE A 51 -2.04 -11.05 -8.19
N GLY A 52 -2.63 -11.24 -9.38
CA GLY A 52 -2.61 -12.51 -10.12
C GLY A 52 -3.69 -13.50 -9.71
N GLN A 53 -4.80 -13.00 -9.14
CA GLN A 53 -5.87 -13.83 -8.58
C GLN A 53 -6.73 -14.48 -9.67
N ASP A 54 -7.38 -15.59 -9.34
CA ASP A 54 -8.33 -16.31 -10.23
C ASP A 54 -7.75 -16.75 -11.58
N GLY A 55 -6.43 -16.91 -11.67
CA GLY A 55 -5.76 -17.25 -12.92
C GLY A 55 -5.66 -16.08 -13.91
N GLY A 56 -6.08 -14.88 -13.52
CA GLY A 56 -5.86 -13.64 -14.25
C GLY A 56 -4.55 -13.01 -13.82
N SER A 57 -3.55 -13.03 -14.69
CA SER A 57 -2.27 -12.36 -14.46
C SER A 57 -1.81 -11.65 -15.73
N VAL A 58 -1.25 -10.46 -15.55
CA VAL A 58 -0.54 -9.69 -16.58
C VAL A 58 0.91 -10.15 -16.79
N ALA A 59 1.43 -10.98 -15.89
CA ALA A 59 2.75 -11.58 -15.98
C ALA A 59 2.66 -13.02 -16.55
N PRO A 60 3.70 -13.51 -17.25
CA PRO A 60 3.76 -14.89 -17.74
C PRO A 60 3.64 -15.92 -16.62
N PHE A 61 3.00 -17.04 -16.91
CA PHE A 61 2.87 -18.21 -16.04
C PHE A 61 3.95 -19.27 -16.31
#